data_AF-A0A554QZK0-F1
#
_entry.id   AF-A0A554QZK0-F1
#
_cell.length_a   1.000
_cell.length_b   1.000
_cell.length_c   1.000
_cell.angle_alpha   90.00
_cell.angle_beta   90.00
_cell.angle_gamma   90.00
#
_symmetry.space_group_name_H-M   'P 1'
#
loop_
_entity.id
_entity.type
_entity.pdbx_description
1 polymer ?
#
loop_
_entity_poly.entity_id
_entity_poly.type
_entity_poly.pdbx_seq_one_letter_code
_entity_poly.pdbx_strand_id
1 'polypeptide(L)'
;MRYSRELLGVAAVALLVGCGAPSNKAEEVPTPTSRANVPGLVEPTCLAANLLGFSDLPQAAAPVPEPRPIPADFVPVRVVTCEGDWSAGVVEHSVSWVEERREGNMDAVIAGYRLPSDAPPEVRTCFVDQPTPPIVWLVDDQGLGLLAPDLPTDACGGYKWDAITVIRALPVTERIVHLIPVSPTIEARFVTPD
;
A
#
# COMPACT_ATOMS: atom_id res chain seq x y z
N MET A 1 20.92 -57.89 -13.01
CA MET A 1 22.05 -58.30 -12.14
C MET A 1 21.99 -57.52 -10.83
N ARG A 2 21.94 -58.25 -9.70
CA ARG A 2 22.29 -57.91 -8.29
C ARG A 2 21.54 -56.75 -7.59
N TYR A 3 20.59 -57.04 -6.67
CA TYR A 3 20.71 -57.18 -5.17
C TYR A 3 20.96 -55.83 -4.45
N SER A 4 20.34 -55.37 -3.35
CA SER A 4 19.64 -55.90 -2.14
C SER A 4 18.69 -54.79 -1.60
N ARG A 5 17.55 -54.96 -0.88
CA ARG A 5 17.20 -55.58 0.43
C ARG A 5 17.99 -55.08 1.65
N GLU A 6 17.36 -54.22 2.47
CA GLU A 6 17.48 -54.07 3.94
C GLU A 6 16.11 -53.48 4.41
N LEU A 7 15.15 -54.13 5.08
CA LEU A 7 15.03 -54.85 6.37
C LEU A 7 15.25 -53.99 7.64
N LEU A 8 14.11 -53.65 8.26
CA LEU A 8 13.75 -53.64 9.69
C LEU A 8 14.61 -52.88 10.73
N GLY A 9 13.90 -52.06 11.51
CA GLY A 9 14.32 -51.63 12.85
C GLY A 9 13.14 -51.06 13.65
N VAL A 10 12.28 -51.95 14.18
CA VAL A 10 11.27 -51.61 15.19
C VAL A 10 11.97 -51.52 16.55
N ALA A 11 11.88 -50.38 17.22
CA ALA A 11 12.18 -50.27 18.64
C ALA A 11 10.98 -49.64 19.36
N ALA A 12 10.23 -50.50 20.04
CA ALA A 12 9.23 -50.13 21.01
C ALA A 12 9.94 -49.73 22.31
N VAL A 13 9.57 -48.58 22.89
CA VAL A 13 9.89 -48.24 24.29
C VAL A 13 8.58 -47.91 25.00
N ALA A 14 8.36 -48.62 26.09
CA ALA A 14 7.15 -48.61 26.90
C ALA A 14 7.12 -47.46 27.91
N LEU A 15 5.93 -46.84 28.00
CA LEU A 15 5.21 -46.36 29.18
C LEU A 15 6.01 -45.93 30.43
N LEU A 16 6.03 -44.62 30.68
CA LEU A 16 5.87 -44.08 32.03
C LEU A 16 4.54 -43.34 32.12
N VAL A 17 3.61 -43.93 32.87
CA VAL A 17 2.34 -43.35 33.28
C VAL A 17 2.64 -42.26 34.31
N GLY A 18 2.60 -41.00 33.87
CA GLY A 18 2.56 -39.84 34.74
C GLY A 18 1.15 -39.24 34.74
N CYS A 19 0.35 -39.55 35.75
CA CYS A 19 -0.89 -38.83 36.05
C CYS A 19 -0.55 -37.42 36.54
N GLY A 20 -0.32 -36.50 35.61
CA GLY A 20 -0.41 -35.07 35.84
C GLY A 20 -1.58 -34.57 35.01
N ALA A 21 -2.72 -34.29 35.64
CA ALA A 21 -3.81 -33.61 34.96
C ALA A 21 -3.30 -32.25 34.48
N PRO A 22 -3.23 -31.96 33.16
CA PRO A 22 -3.10 -30.58 32.74
C PRO A 22 -4.39 -29.90 33.18
N SER A 23 -4.25 -28.95 34.09
CA SER A 23 -5.31 -28.03 34.46
C SER A 23 -5.91 -27.50 33.16
N ASN A 24 -7.21 -27.77 32.94
CA ASN A 24 -8.01 -27.15 31.90
C ASN A 24 -8.13 -25.65 32.22
N LYS A 25 -7.03 -24.91 32.14
CA LYS A 25 -7.09 -23.52 31.74
C LYS A 25 -7.16 -23.59 30.23
N ALA A 26 -8.39 -23.67 29.74
CA ALA A 26 -8.68 -23.17 28.41
C ALA A 26 -8.08 -21.76 28.40
N GLU A 27 -6.92 -21.64 27.76
CA GLU A 27 -6.38 -20.35 27.38
C GLU A 27 -7.51 -19.73 26.58
N GLU A 28 -8.14 -18.72 27.17
CA GLU A 28 -9.18 -17.94 26.55
C GLU A 28 -8.51 -17.30 25.35
N VAL A 29 -8.57 -18.01 24.22
CA VAL A 29 -8.14 -17.49 22.92
C VAL A 29 -8.89 -16.17 22.82
N PRO A 30 -8.18 -15.02 22.84
CA PRO A 30 -8.84 -13.74 22.84
C PRO A 30 -9.82 -13.76 21.67
N THR A 31 -11.09 -13.56 22.00
CA THR A 31 -12.14 -13.50 20.98
C THR A 31 -11.65 -12.49 19.95
N PRO A 32 -11.54 -12.86 18.65
CA PRO A 32 -11.03 -11.94 17.64
C PRO A 32 -11.83 -10.66 17.78
N THR A 33 -11.13 -9.56 18.13
CA THR A 33 -11.76 -8.26 18.33
C THR A 33 -12.65 -8.01 17.13
N SER A 34 -13.95 -7.87 17.39
CA SER A 34 -14.97 -7.66 16.37
C SER A 34 -14.46 -6.60 15.40
N ARG A 35 -14.23 -7.03 14.16
CA ARG A 35 -13.63 -6.23 13.08
C ARG A 35 -14.32 -4.87 13.01
N ALA A 36 -13.53 -3.81 12.90
CA ALA A 36 -14.03 -2.55 12.38
C ALA A 36 -14.52 -2.83 10.95
N ASN A 37 -15.84 -2.95 10.77
CA ASN A 37 -16.43 -3.01 9.43
C ASN A 37 -16.36 -1.60 8.86
N VAL A 38 -15.22 -1.23 8.28
CA VAL A 38 -15.01 0.08 7.66
C VAL A 38 -15.76 0.07 6.32
N PRO A 39 -16.83 0.86 6.15
CA PRO A 39 -17.61 0.82 4.92
C PRO A 39 -16.84 1.36 3.73
N GLY A 40 -16.94 0.70 2.58
CA GLY A 40 -16.40 1.19 1.31
C GLY A 40 -14.90 0.93 1.11
N LEU A 41 -14.33 -0.06 1.80
CA LEU A 41 -13.05 -0.65 1.40
C LEU A 41 -13.23 -1.44 0.10
N VAL A 42 -12.22 -1.41 -0.77
CA VAL A 42 -12.20 -2.11 -2.07
C VAL A 42 -10.85 -2.75 -2.31
N GLU A 43 -10.72 -3.64 -3.29
CA GLU A 43 -9.40 -4.14 -3.69
C GLU A 43 -8.52 -2.98 -4.18
N PRO A 44 -7.29 -2.81 -3.66
CA PRO A 44 -6.42 -1.72 -4.08
C PRO A 44 -5.98 -1.92 -5.54
N THR A 45 -5.98 -0.84 -6.31
CA THR A 45 -5.54 -0.86 -7.71
C THR A 45 -4.88 0.46 -8.08
N CYS A 46 -3.90 0.39 -8.97
CA CYS A 46 -3.25 1.55 -9.56
C CYS A 46 -3.82 1.93 -10.94
N LEU A 47 -4.80 1.18 -11.44
CA LEU A 47 -5.30 1.30 -12.82
C LEU A 47 -6.72 1.88 -12.93
N ALA A 48 -7.34 2.26 -11.82
CA ALA A 48 -8.67 2.85 -11.82
C ALA A 48 -8.71 4.18 -12.58
N ALA A 49 -9.82 4.47 -13.26
CA ALA A 49 -9.95 5.65 -14.13
C ALA A 49 -9.65 6.97 -13.43
N ASN A 50 -10.19 7.18 -12.22
CA ASN A 50 -9.98 8.40 -11.45
C ASN A 50 -8.55 8.55 -10.92
N LEU A 51 -7.78 7.45 -10.83
CA LEU A 51 -6.38 7.48 -10.41
C LEU A 51 -5.41 7.81 -11.56
N LEU A 52 -5.79 7.52 -12.80
CA LEU A 52 -4.97 7.85 -13.98
C LEU A 52 -5.29 9.25 -14.54
N GLY A 53 -6.46 9.78 -14.21
CA GLY A 53 -6.99 11.03 -14.75
C GLY A 53 -6.13 12.27 -14.51
N PHE A 54 -5.51 12.39 -13.33
CA PHE A 54 -4.68 13.57 -13.03
C PHE A 54 -3.40 13.62 -13.86
N SER A 55 -3.01 12.50 -14.49
CA SER A 55 -1.84 12.40 -15.37
C SER A 55 -2.21 12.47 -16.85
N ASP A 56 -3.46 12.83 -17.20
CA ASP A 56 -4.02 12.77 -18.56
C ASP A 56 -3.85 11.37 -19.22
N LEU A 57 -3.71 10.31 -18.41
CA LEU A 57 -3.57 8.94 -18.89
C LEU A 57 -4.96 8.33 -19.17
N PRO A 58 -5.06 7.31 -20.04
CA PRO A 58 -6.34 6.72 -20.40
C PRO A 58 -7.15 6.20 -19.21
N GLN A 59 -8.45 6.55 -19.19
CA GLN A 59 -9.35 6.30 -18.07
C GLN A 59 -10.39 5.21 -18.40
N ALA A 60 -9.96 4.02 -18.80
CA ALA A 60 -10.86 2.96 -19.28
C ALA A 60 -11.46 2.07 -18.18
N ALA A 61 -10.80 1.97 -17.02
CA ALA A 61 -11.24 1.11 -15.92
C ALA A 61 -12.38 1.74 -15.10
N ALA A 62 -13.07 0.94 -14.29
CA ALA A 62 -14.02 1.48 -13.33
C ALA A 62 -13.30 2.41 -12.32
N PRO A 63 -13.95 3.51 -11.88
CA PRO A 63 -13.38 4.34 -10.83
C PRO A 63 -13.42 3.61 -9.48
N VAL A 64 -12.53 4.00 -8.59
CA VAL A 64 -12.53 3.60 -7.17
C VAL A 64 -13.19 4.68 -6.32
N PRO A 65 -13.63 4.35 -5.08
CA PRO A 65 -14.10 5.35 -4.14
C PRO A 65 -13.08 6.49 -3.93
N GLU A 66 -13.59 7.70 -3.76
CA GLU A 66 -12.76 8.88 -3.49
C GLU A 66 -11.99 8.75 -2.16
N PRO A 67 -10.85 9.48 -2.01
CA PRO A 67 -10.12 9.59 -0.76
C PRO A 67 -11.03 10.01 0.41
N ARG A 68 -10.83 9.42 1.59
CA ARG A 68 -11.61 9.75 2.80
C ARG A 68 -10.72 9.78 4.05
N PRO A 69 -11.14 10.49 5.11
CA PRO A 69 -10.43 10.45 6.39
C PRO A 69 -10.26 9.02 6.91
N ILE A 70 -9.09 8.74 7.48
CA ILE A 70 -8.77 7.42 8.02
C ILE A 70 -9.57 7.21 9.32
N PRO A 71 -10.45 6.20 9.40
CA PRO A 71 -11.18 5.90 10.64
C PRO A 71 -10.23 5.66 11.82
N ALA A 72 -10.69 6.00 13.03
CA ALA A 72 -9.86 5.89 14.24
C ALA A 72 -9.43 4.43 14.51
N ASP A 73 -10.31 3.49 14.19
CA ASP A 73 -10.21 2.05 14.39
C ASP A 73 -9.68 1.29 13.15
N PHE A 74 -9.34 1.99 12.06
CA PHE A 74 -8.72 1.36 10.89
C PHE A 74 -7.24 1.07 11.16
N VAL A 75 -6.86 -0.20 11.06
CA VAL A 75 -5.49 -0.69 11.32
C VAL A 75 -4.92 -1.27 10.04
N PRO A 76 -4.17 -0.48 9.23
CA PRO A 76 -3.53 -1.03 8.05
C PRO A 76 -2.34 -1.91 8.43
N VAL A 77 -2.14 -2.97 7.65
CA VAL A 77 -0.97 -3.87 7.77
C VAL A 77 -0.01 -3.71 6.60
N ARG A 78 -0.45 -3.03 5.54
CA ARG A 78 0.28 -2.83 4.28
C ARG A 78 -0.09 -1.51 3.64
N VAL A 79 0.81 -0.99 2.82
CA VAL A 79 0.58 0.14 1.93
C VAL A 79 0.78 -0.30 0.49
N VAL A 80 -0.06 0.20 -0.42
CA VAL A 80 0.18 0.14 -1.86
C VAL A 80 0.34 1.56 -2.38
N THR A 81 1.46 1.87 -3.04
CA THR A 81 1.70 3.16 -3.67
C THR A 81 1.64 3.05 -5.19
N CYS A 82 1.02 4.04 -5.85
CA CYS A 82 0.99 4.16 -7.30
C CYS A 82 1.64 5.47 -7.74
N GLU A 83 2.64 5.40 -8.61
CA GLU A 83 3.33 6.57 -9.15
C GLU A 83 3.83 6.32 -10.58
N GLY A 84 3.89 7.38 -11.38
CA GLY A 84 4.52 7.30 -12.70
C GLY A 84 6.03 7.27 -12.58
N ASP A 85 6.68 6.32 -13.25
CA ASP A 85 8.13 6.33 -13.45
C ASP A 85 8.45 7.13 -14.71
N TRP A 86 8.46 8.44 -14.53
CA TRP A 86 8.71 9.39 -15.61
C TRP A 86 10.16 9.39 -16.09
N SER A 87 11.08 8.78 -15.32
CA SER A 87 12.50 8.71 -15.69
C SER A 87 12.76 7.77 -16.87
N ALA A 88 11.87 6.79 -17.07
CA ALA A 88 11.92 5.86 -18.20
C ALA A 88 11.41 6.48 -19.52
N GLY A 89 10.70 7.61 -19.47
CA GLY A 89 10.04 8.21 -20.62
C GLY A 89 8.96 7.31 -21.22
N VAL A 90 8.76 7.40 -22.55
CA VAL A 90 7.84 6.55 -23.30
C VAL A 90 8.59 5.40 -23.93
N VAL A 91 8.12 4.18 -23.69
CA VAL A 91 8.66 2.93 -24.27
C VAL A 91 7.52 2.23 -24.98
N GLU A 92 7.70 1.93 -26.28
CA GLU A 92 6.69 1.25 -27.11
C GLU A 92 5.29 1.90 -27.00
N HIS A 93 5.24 3.24 -27.12
CA HIS A 93 4.01 4.04 -26.99
C HIS A 93 3.30 3.88 -25.62
N SER A 94 4.03 3.54 -24.57
CA SER A 94 3.51 3.40 -23.21
C SER A 94 4.38 4.13 -22.19
N VAL A 95 3.77 4.60 -21.11
CA VAL A 95 4.50 5.12 -19.94
C VAL A 95 4.51 4.07 -18.82
N SER A 96 5.53 4.13 -17.97
CA SER A 96 5.65 3.23 -16.82
C SER A 96 4.86 3.78 -15.64
N TRP A 97 3.96 2.97 -15.10
CA TRP A 97 3.18 3.25 -13.89
C TRP A 97 3.46 2.19 -12.85
N VAL A 98 4.13 2.58 -11.77
CA VAL A 98 4.69 1.66 -10.78
C VAL A 98 3.73 1.52 -9.62
N GLU A 99 3.42 0.27 -9.30
CA GLU A 99 2.78 -0.15 -8.06
C GLU A 99 3.83 -0.77 -7.15
N GLU A 100 3.96 -0.26 -5.93
CA GLU A 100 4.77 -0.90 -4.90
C GLU A 100 3.92 -1.26 -3.70
N ARG A 101 4.13 -2.46 -3.18
CA ARG A 101 3.52 -2.95 -1.95
C ARG A 101 4.58 -2.99 -0.86
N ARG A 102 4.25 -2.42 0.28
CA ARG A 102 5.18 -2.22 1.39
C ARG A 102 4.53 -2.62 2.71
N GLU A 103 5.28 -3.31 3.55
CA GLU A 103 4.79 -3.84 4.83
C GLU A 103 5.75 -3.45 5.96
N GLY A 104 5.22 -3.38 7.19
CA GLY A 104 5.98 -2.99 8.38
C GLY A 104 5.11 -2.24 9.39
N ASN A 105 5.73 -1.48 10.29
CA ASN A 105 4.98 -0.69 11.27
C ASN A 105 4.29 0.51 10.58
N MET A 106 2.95 0.52 10.61
CA MET A 106 2.12 1.56 10.00
C MET A 106 1.80 2.73 10.93
N ASP A 107 2.19 2.69 12.21
CA ASP A 107 1.88 3.73 13.20
C ASP A 107 2.36 5.11 12.73
N ALA A 108 3.60 5.18 12.23
CA ALA A 108 4.19 6.42 11.76
C ALA A 108 3.59 6.90 10.42
N VAL A 109 3.13 5.98 9.57
CA VAL A 109 2.39 6.32 8.33
C VAL A 109 1.06 6.97 8.69
N ILE A 110 0.30 6.33 9.58
CA ILE A 110 -0.99 6.85 10.07
C ILE A 110 -0.81 8.18 10.79
N ALA A 111 0.22 8.32 11.64
CA ALA A 111 0.52 9.55 12.33
C ALA A 111 0.79 10.71 11.36
N GLY A 112 1.55 10.46 10.28
CA GLY A 112 1.83 11.46 9.24
C GLY A 112 0.57 11.94 8.53
N TYR A 113 -0.32 11.05 8.12
CA TYR A 113 -1.61 11.42 7.50
C TYR A 113 -2.56 12.13 8.46
N ARG A 114 -2.42 11.93 9.77
CA ARG A 114 -3.25 12.57 10.81
C ARG A 114 -2.70 13.92 11.26
N LEU A 115 -1.56 14.38 10.74
CA LEU A 115 -1.09 15.74 11.00
C LEU A 115 -2.14 16.75 10.52
N PRO A 116 -2.35 17.86 11.24
CA PRO A 116 -3.21 18.91 10.75
C PRO A 116 -2.54 19.66 9.59
N SER A 117 -3.31 20.09 8.60
CA SER A 117 -2.88 21.14 7.68
C SER A 117 -2.86 22.49 8.41
N ASP A 118 -1.89 23.33 8.10
CA ASP A 118 -1.83 24.68 8.65
C ASP A 118 -2.88 25.57 7.99
N ALA A 119 -3.35 26.59 8.72
CA ALA A 119 -4.20 27.60 8.13
C ALA A 119 -3.39 28.44 7.12
N PRO A 120 -3.92 28.71 5.91
CA PRO A 120 -3.23 29.56 4.96
C PRO A 120 -3.15 31.01 5.49
N PRO A 121 -2.09 31.76 5.17
CA PRO A 121 -1.98 33.17 5.55
C PRO A 121 -3.04 34.00 4.82
N GLU A 122 -3.42 35.14 5.39
CA GLU A 122 -4.39 36.08 4.79
C GLU A 122 -3.95 36.57 3.40
N VAL A 123 -2.64 36.71 3.19
CA VAL A 123 -2.02 37.01 1.91
C VAL A 123 -1.00 35.92 1.61
N ARG A 124 -1.25 35.11 0.58
CA ARG A 124 -0.35 34.02 0.18
C ARG A 124 0.75 34.58 -0.74
N THR A 125 1.95 34.79 -0.20
CA THR A 125 3.11 35.31 -0.94
C THR A 125 4.12 34.24 -1.35
N CYS A 126 3.91 32.99 -0.93
CA CYS A 126 4.79 31.89 -1.27
C CYS A 126 4.37 31.22 -2.58
N PHE A 127 5.38 30.84 -3.36
CA PHE A 127 5.26 29.93 -4.50
C PHE A 127 5.81 28.57 -4.05
N VAL A 128 5.03 27.51 -4.25
CA VAL A 128 5.45 26.16 -3.95
C VAL A 128 5.50 25.38 -5.25
N ASP A 129 6.71 25.04 -5.67
CA ASP A 129 6.95 24.04 -6.70
C ASP A 129 7.38 22.75 -5.97
N GLN A 130 6.58 21.71 -6.09
CA GLN A 130 6.79 20.45 -5.37
C GLN A 130 6.32 19.27 -6.20
N PRO A 131 6.93 18.08 -6.03
CA PRO A 131 6.47 16.89 -6.72
C PRO A 131 5.08 16.50 -6.23
N THR A 132 4.29 15.90 -7.12
CA THR A 132 3.03 15.25 -6.76
C THR A 132 3.34 14.02 -5.90
N PRO A 133 2.71 13.84 -4.73
CA PRO A 133 2.87 12.64 -3.93
C PRO A 133 2.31 11.41 -4.65
N PRO A 134 2.80 10.20 -4.34
CA PRO A 134 2.22 8.97 -4.88
C PRO A 134 0.78 8.84 -4.38
N ILE A 135 -0.04 8.14 -5.16
CA ILE A 135 -1.35 7.67 -4.68
C ILE A 135 -1.09 6.59 -3.64
N VAL A 136 -1.82 6.62 -2.52
CA VAL A 136 -1.59 5.69 -1.42
C VAL A 136 -2.88 4.96 -1.05
N TRP A 137 -2.83 3.64 -1.05
CA TRP A 137 -3.81 2.76 -0.43
C TRP A 137 -3.28 2.28 0.90
N LEU A 138 -4.08 2.42 1.95
CA LEU A 138 -3.84 1.79 3.25
C LEU A 138 -4.66 0.50 3.27
N VAL A 139 -4.00 -0.65 3.43
CA VAL A 139 -4.62 -1.96 3.24
C VAL A 139 -4.72 -2.70 4.57
N ASP A 140 -5.91 -3.23 4.86
CA ASP A 140 -6.19 -4.00 6.08
C ASP A 140 -5.69 -5.45 6.00
N ASP A 141 -5.92 -6.20 7.08
CA ASP A 141 -5.56 -7.62 7.19
C ASP A 141 -6.39 -8.56 6.30
N GLN A 142 -7.48 -8.07 5.72
CA GLN A 142 -8.31 -8.78 4.74
C GLN A 142 -7.85 -8.52 3.29
N GLY A 143 -6.88 -7.62 3.10
CA GLY A 143 -6.38 -7.21 1.79
C GLY A 143 -7.23 -6.14 1.11
N LEU A 144 -8.19 -5.53 1.82
CA LEU A 144 -9.01 -4.44 1.31
C LEU A 144 -8.37 -3.09 1.63
N GLY A 145 -8.41 -2.19 0.65
CA GLY A 145 -7.80 -0.88 0.68
C GLY A 145 -8.77 0.24 0.99
N LEU A 146 -8.31 1.17 1.82
CA LEU A 146 -8.81 2.54 1.92
C LEU A 146 -7.88 3.44 1.10
N LEU A 147 -8.43 4.21 0.17
CA LEU A 147 -7.68 5.27 -0.50
C LEU A 147 -7.38 6.38 0.51
N ALA A 148 -6.09 6.62 0.79
CA ALA A 148 -5.65 7.57 1.80
C ALA A 148 -6.09 8.99 1.45
N PRO A 149 -6.40 9.83 2.46
CA PRO A 149 -6.73 11.24 2.22
C PRO A 149 -5.51 12.00 1.67
N ASP A 150 -5.76 13.21 1.17
CA ASP A 150 -4.69 14.12 0.78
C ASP A 150 -3.70 14.35 1.92
N LEU A 151 -2.42 14.56 1.56
CA LEU A 151 -1.40 14.89 2.55
C LEU A 151 -1.74 16.23 3.23
N PRO A 152 -1.53 16.32 4.55
CA PRO A 152 -1.57 17.58 5.25
C PRO A 152 -0.61 18.59 4.61
N THR A 153 -0.94 19.87 4.69
CA THR A 153 -0.14 20.93 4.07
C THR A 153 0.35 21.94 5.08
N ASP A 154 1.48 22.59 4.80
CA ASP A 154 1.94 23.77 5.54
C ASP A 154 1.16 25.02 5.14
N ALA A 155 1.46 26.16 5.79
CA ALA A 155 0.77 27.42 5.55
C ALA A 155 0.88 27.90 4.08
N CYS A 156 1.90 27.44 3.35
CA CYS A 156 2.11 27.76 1.94
C CYS A 156 1.40 26.81 0.98
N GLY A 157 0.82 25.71 1.48
CA GLY A 157 0.24 24.65 0.66
C GLY A 157 1.26 23.58 0.24
N GLY A 158 2.48 23.63 0.77
CA GLY A 158 3.47 22.56 0.64
C GLY A 158 3.00 21.31 1.37
N TYR A 159 3.11 20.14 0.76
CA TYR A 159 2.77 18.87 1.41
C TYR A 159 3.73 18.62 2.58
N LYS A 160 3.17 18.18 3.71
CA LYS A 160 3.93 17.62 4.83
C LYS A 160 4.28 16.17 4.47
N TRP A 161 5.53 15.93 4.10
CA TRP A 161 5.98 14.69 3.49
C TRP A 161 6.18 13.53 4.46
N ASP A 162 5.99 13.72 5.76
CA ASP A 162 6.25 12.75 6.83
C ASP A 162 5.69 11.35 6.52
N ALA A 163 4.41 11.27 6.11
CA ALA A 163 3.78 9.99 5.78
C ALA A 163 4.48 9.29 4.60
N ILE A 164 4.79 10.02 3.53
CA ILE A 164 5.43 9.46 2.33
C ILE A 164 6.88 9.07 2.62
N THR A 165 7.61 9.87 3.40
CA THR A 165 8.98 9.55 3.81
C THR A 165 9.03 8.25 4.60
N VAL A 166 8.08 8.04 5.52
CA VAL A 166 7.97 6.78 6.27
C VAL A 166 7.57 5.63 5.35
N ILE A 167 6.59 5.81 4.46
CA ILE A 167 6.19 4.78 3.48
C ILE A 167 7.39 4.33 2.64
N ARG A 168 8.19 5.26 2.11
CA ARG A 168 9.36 4.95 1.29
C ARG A 168 10.46 4.20 2.06
N ALA A 169 10.50 4.35 3.38
CA ALA A 169 11.44 3.62 4.25
C ALA A 169 10.96 2.20 4.61
N LEU A 170 9.68 1.88 4.42
CA LEU A 170 9.17 0.52 4.62
C LEU A 170 9.75 -0.44 3.57
N PRO A 171 10.08 -1.69 3.94
CA PRO A 171 10.48 -2.72 2.99
C PRO A 171 9.46 -2.90 1.86
N VAL A 172 9.95 -2.91 0.62
CA VAL A 172 9.16 -3.31 -0.55
C VAL A 172 9.02 -4.83 -0.53
N THR A 173 7.78 -5.31 -0.47
CA THR A 173 7.46 -6.74 -0.56
C THR A 173 7.13 -7.14 -1.99
N GLU A 174 6.60 -6.22 -2.79
CA GLU A 174 6.29 -6.45 -4.20
C GLU A 174 6.40 -5.14 -4.99
N ARG A 175 6.86 -5.24 -6.23
CA ARG A 175 6.90 -4.13 -7.20
C ARG A 175 6.36 -4.62 -8.53
N ILE A 176 5.36 -3.94 -9.05
CA ILE A 176 4.70 -4.23 -10.33
C ILE A 176 4.83 -2.99 -11.21
N VAL A 177 5.23 -3.18 -12.46
CA VAL A 177 5.28 -2.10 -13.45
C VAL A 177 4.15 -2.32 -14.45
N HIS A 178 3.21 -1.38 -14.48
CA HIS A 178 2.13 -1.33 -15.44
C HIS A 178 2.55 -0.46 -16.62
N LEU A 179 2.47 -0.99 -17.84
CA LEU A 179 2.68 -0.20 -19.05
C LEU A 179 1.33 0.38 -19.48
N ILE A 180 1.21 1.71 -19.41
CA ILE A 180 -0.02 2.42 -19.75
C ILE A 180 0.14 2.98 -21.17
N PRO A 181 -0.63 2.49 -22.15
CA PRO A 181 -0.58 3.02 -23.51
C PRO A 181 -0.90 4.50 -23.53
N VAL A 182 -0.18 5.27 -24.33
CA VAL A 182 -0.40 6.71 -24.50
C VAL A 182 -0.70 7.05 -25.95
N SER A 183 -1.49 8.11 -26.16
CA SER A 183 -1.72 8.63 -27.51
C SER A 183 -0.46 9.34 -28.02
N PRO A 184 -0.28 9.50 -29.35
CA PRO A 184 0.83 10.28 -29.91
C PRO A 184 0.93 11.70 -29.35
N THR A 185 -0.20 12.32 -29.01
CA THR A 185 -0.25 13.66 -28.39
C THR A 185 0.36 13.68 -26.99
N ILE A 186 0.12 12.63 -26.19
CA ILE A 186 0.71 12.50 -24.85
C ILE A 186 2.18 12.14 -24.97
N GLU A 187 2.53 11.22 -25.88
CA GLU A 187 3.91 10.82 -26.16
C GLU A 187 4.80 12.00 -26.53
N ALA A 188 4.30 12.94 -27.36
CA ALA A 188 5.02 14.15 -27.74
C ALA A 188 5.43 15.04 -26.55
N ARG A 189 4.79 14.91 -25.39
CA ARG A 189 5.15 15.68 -24.17
C ARG A 189 6.44 15.16 -23.51
N PHE A 190 6.85 13.93 -23.81
CA PHE A 190 8.04 13.29 -23.24
C PHE A 190 9.27 13.42 -24.15
N VAL A 191 9.11 13.93 -25.37
CA VAL A 191 10.22 14.21 -26.27
C VAL A 191 10.84 15.55 -25.86
N THR A 192 12.08 15.53 -25.37
CA THR A 192 12.82 16.76 -25.10
C THR A 192 13.20 17.38 -26.45
N PRO A 193 12.93 18.68 -26.70
CA PRO A 193 13.44 19.32 -27.91
C PRO A 193 14.97 19.37 -27.84
N ASP A 194 15.62 18.85 -28.89
CA ASP A 194 17.07 18.92 -29.10
C ASP A 194 17.58 20.37 -29.25
#